data_AF-A0A1F3N1J0-F1
#
_entry.id   AF-A0A1F3N1J0-F1
#
_cell.length_a   1.000
_cell.length_b   1.000
_cell.length_c   1.000
_cell.angle_alpha   90.00
_cell.angle_beta   90.00
_cell.angle_gamma   90.00
#
_symmetry.space_group_name_H-M   'P 1'
#
loop_
_entity.id
_entity.type
_entity.pdbx_description
1 polymer ?
#
loop_
_entity_poly.entity_id
_entity_poly.type
_entity_poly.pdbx_seq_one_letter_code
_entity_poly.pdbx_strand_id
1 'polypeptide(L)' 'DEDNIYVVSCPVFKGCHSYGKTVDEALANIREVIDMCVEEAKDNDYGKNRFVGFREVQVSIKSASI' A
#
# COMPACT_ATOMS: atom_id res chain seq x y z
N ASP A 1 19.71 8.76 -13.18
CA ASP A 1 19.40 7.80 -12.11
C ASP A 1 19.72 6.40 -12.58
N GLU A 2 20.95 5.88 -12.56
CA GLU A 2 22.11 6.00 -11.65
C GLU A 2 22.08 5.19 -10.35
N ASP A 3 21.01 4.43 -10.10
CA ASP A 3 21.07 3.27 -9.20
C ASP A 3 20.37 2.11 -9.92
N ASN A 4 21.09 1.01 -10.21
CA ASN A 4 20.51 -0.20 -10.81
C ASN A 4 19.67 -0.95 -9.75
N ILE A 5 18.69 -0.28 -9.17
CA ILE A 5 17.81 -0.81 -8.12
C ILE A 5 16.57 -1.42 -8.75
N TYR A 6 16.33 -2.68 -8.41
CA TYR A 6 15.15 -3.44 -8.72
C TYR A 6 14.08 -3.12 -7.70
N VAL A 7 12.93 -2.67 -8.18
CA VAL A 7 11.74 -2.47 -7.35
C VAL A 7 10.78 -3.62 -7.60
N VAL A 8 10.42 -4.32 -6.53
CA VAL A 8 9.42 -5.39 -6.56
C VAL A 8 8.20 -4.96 -5.77
N SER A 9 7.02 -5.38 -6.22
CA SER A 9 5.76 -5.07 -5.55
C SER A 9 4.87 -6.30 -5.51
N CYS A 10 4.17 -6.50 -4.39
CA CYS A 10 3.27 -7.62 -4.21
C CYS A 10 1.83 -7.11 -4.33
N PRO A 11 1.10 -7.42 -5.43
CA PRO A 11 -0.23 -6.88 -5.67
C PRO A 11 -1.28 -7.35 -4.65
N VAL A 12 -0.99 -8.45 -3.94
CA VAL A 12 -1.84 -9.00 -2.89
C VAL A 12 -1.90 -8.07 -1.66
N PHE A 13 -0.81 -7.37 -1.37
CA PHE A 13 -0.73 -6.43 -0.25
C PHE A 13 -0.71 -4.99 -0.78
N LYS A 14 -1.80 -4.25 -0.57
CA LYS A 14 -1.90 -2.85 -1.02
C LYS A 14 -0.76 -2.01 -0.43
N GLY A 15 0.11 -1.51 -1.30
CA GLY A 15 1.24 -0.67 -0.90
C GLY A 15 2.50 -1.43 -0.47
N CYS A 16 2.55 -2.76 -0.60
CA CYS A 16 3.75 -3.53 -0.30
C CYS A 16 4.71 -3.51 -1.48
N HIS A 17 5.80 -2.77 -1.31
CA HIS A 17 6.91 -2.68 -2.26
C HIS A 17 8.25 -2.78 -1.53
N SER A 18 9.24 -3.32 -2.23
CA SER A 18 10.61 -3.37 -1.74
C SER A 18 11.58 -3.09 -2.87
N TYR A 19 12.80 -2.71 -2.50
CA TYR A 19 13.86 -2.34 -3.41
C TYR A 19 15.13 -3.12 -3.07
N GLY A 20 15.95 -3.38 -4.09
CA GLY A 20 17.25 -4.03 -3.91
C GLY A 20 18.15 -3.83 -5.12
N LYS A 21 19.45 -3.97 -4.95
CA LYS A 21 20.44 -3.85 -6.04
C LYS A 21 20.40 -5.01 -7.03
N THR A 22 19.79 -6.12 -6.62
CA THR A 22 19.55 -7.29 -7.46
C THR A 22 18.12 -7.78 -7.28
N VAL A 23 17.62 -8.54 -8.26
CA VAL A 23 16.29 -9.17 -8.18
C VAL A 23 16.16 -10.04 -6.93
N ASP A 24 17.21 -10.80 -6.61
CA ASP A 24 17.23 -11.70 -5.46
C ASP A 24 17.16 -10.93 -4.13
N GLU A 25 17.93 -9.84 -4.00
CA GLU A 25 17.90 -8.97 -2.82
C GLU A 25 16.52 -8.31 -2.64
N ALA A 26 15.94 -7.80 -3.73
CA ALA A 26 14.61 -7.21 -3.70
C ALA A 26 13.53 -8.24 -3.32
N LEU A 27 13.64 -9.48 -3.81
CA LEU A 27 12.75 -10.59 -3.48
C LEU A 27 12.90 -11.06 -2.03
N ALA A 28 14.13 -11.13 -1.52
CA ALA A 28 14.37 -11.45 -0.11
C ALA A 28 13.74 -10.38 0.80
N ASN A 29 13.97 -9.10 0.48
CA ASN A 29 13.42 -7.99 1.24
C ASN A 29 11.89 -7.97 1.24
N ILE A 30 11.23 -8.15 0.08
CA ILE A 30 9.76 -8.17 0.03
C ILE A 30 9.17 -9.39 0.73
N ARG A 31 9.89 -10.52 0.76
CA ARG A 31 9.43 -11.75 1.42
C ARG A 31 9.33 -11.59 2.94
N GLU A 32 10.31 -10.94 3.56
CA GLU A 32 10.26 -10.59 4.99
C GLU A 32 9.07 -9.67 5.30
N VAL A 33 8.83 -8.67 4.44
CA VAL A 33 7.69 -7.75 4.59
C VAL A 33 6.36 -8.49 4.45
N ILE A 34 6.27 -9.40 3.48
CA ILE A 34 5.07 -10.24 3.28
C ILE A 34 4.84 -11.13 4.50
N ASP A 35 5.87 -11.74 5.07
CA ASP A 35 5.73 -12.62 6.23
C ASP A 35 5.17 -11.85 7.43
N MET A 36 5.71 -10.66 7.72
CA MET A 36 5.16 -9.75 8.72
C MET A 36 3.70 -9.38 8.42
N CYS A 37 3.35 -9.04 7.17
CA CYS A 37 1.96 -8.74 6.82
C CYS A 37 1.02 -9.95 6.98
N VAL A 38 1.50 -11.18 6.75
CA VAL A 38 0.72 -12.41 6.94
C VAL A 38 0.55 -12.73 8.41
N GLU A 39 1.59 -12.54 9.23
CA GLU A 39 1.51 -12.68 10.69
C GLU A 39 0.54 -11.65 11.27
N GLU A 40 0.63 -10.39 10.85
CA GLU A 40 -0.29 -9.33 11.26
C GLU A 40 -1.73 -9.63 10.79
N ALA A 41 -1.93 -10.15 9.57
CA ALA A 41 -3.24 -10.55 9.06
C ALA A 41 -3.80 -11.82 9.72
N LYS A 42 -2.96 -12.66 10.32
CA LYS A 42 -3.39 -13.83 11.11
C LYS A 42 -3.78 -13.43 12.53
N ASP A 43 -3.05 -12.51 13.14
CA ASP A 43 -3.31 -12.02 14.49
C ASP A 43 -4.46 -10.99 14.52
N ASN A 44 -4.63 -10.27 13.42
CA ASN A 44 -5.58 -9.19 13.30
C ASN A 44 -6.52 -9.47 12.11
N ASP A 45 -7.82 -9.54 12.38
CA ASP A 45 -8.94 -9.72 11.44
C ASP A 45 -9.04 -8.55 10.42
N TYR A 46 -7.94 -8.15 9.77
CA TYR A 46 -7.87 -7.12 8.72
C TYR A 46 -8.47 -7.59 7.38
N GLY A 47 -9.34 -8.61 7.42
CA GLY A 47 -10.10 -9.14 6.29
C GLY A 47 -11.53 -8.63 6.19
N LYS A 48 -12.01 -7.78 7.11
CA LYS A 48 -13.31 -7.12 6.95
C LYS A 48 -13.06 -5.66 6.61
N ASN A 49 -13.19 -5.31 5.33
CA ASN A 49 -13.47 -3.95 4.91
C ASN A 49 -14.74 -3.48 5.66
N ARG A 50 -14.56 -2.96 6.88
CA ARG A 50 -15.64 -2.46 7.70
C ARG A 50 -16.00 -1.10 7.15
N PHE A 51 -17.04 -1.08 6.33
CA PHE A 51 -17.66 0.16 5.92
C PHE A 51 -18.05 0.97 7.18
N VAL A 52 -17.45 2.16 7.34
CA VAL A 52 -17.67 3.04 8.49
C VAL A 52 -18.83 4.01 8.29
N GLY A 53 -19.26 4.26 7.05
CA GLY A 53 -20.33 5.20 6.70
C GLY A 53 -20.00 6.09 5.51
N PHE A 54 -21.01 6.74 4.94
CA PHE A 54 -20.85 7.91 4.07
C PHE A 54 -21.57 9.10 4.70
N ARG A 55 -21.12 10.32 4.41
CA ARG A 55 -21.78 11.56 4.83
C ARG A 55 -21.89 12.49 3.63
N GLU A 56 -23.10 12.95 3.36
CA GLU A 56 -23.33 13.97 2.34
C GLU A 56 -22.78 15.32 2.83
N VAL A 57 -22.01 15.98 1.97
CA VAL A 57 -21.50 17.33 2.22
C VAL A 57 -22.07 18.26 1.14
N GLN A 58 -22.82 19.29 1.56
CA GLN A 58 -23.24 20.35 0.65
C GLN A 58 -22.13 21.38 0.55
N VAL A 59 -21.59 21.57 -0.65
CA VAL A 59 -20.64 22.64 -0.95
C VAL A 59 -21.38 23.74 -1.69
N SER A 60 -21.40 24.95 -1.11
CA SER A 60 -21.86 26.14 -1.82
C SER A 60 -20.71 26.67 -2.66
N ILE A 61 -20.80 26.43 -3.97
CA ILE A 61 -19.92 27.06 -4.96
C ILE A 61 -20.27 28.54 -5.04
N LYS A 62 -19.44 29.39 -4.42
CA LYS A 62 -19.44 30.82 -4.73
C LYS A 62 -18.69 30.97 -6.05
N SER A 63 -19.43 31.27 -7.10
CA SER A 63 -18.86 31.73 -8.37
C SER A 63 -17.89 32.87 -8.08
N ALA A 64 -16.63 32.70 -8.48
CA ALA A 64 -15.66 33.79 -8.48
C ALA A 64 -16.21 34.88 -9.41
N SER A 65 -16.50 36.06 -8.86
CA SER A 65 -16.76 37.24 -9.66
C SER A 65 -15.43 37.71 -10.24
N ILE A 66 -15.34 37.59 -11.59
CA ILE A 66 -14.35 38.12 -12.55
C ILE A 66 -12.86 38.02 -12.15
#